data_AF-A0A5A7S5I7-F1
#
_entry.id   AF-A0A5A7S5I7-F1
#
_cell.length_a   1.000
_cell.length_b   1.000
_cell.length_c   1.000
_cell.angle_alpha   90.00
_cell.angle_beta   90.00
_cell.angle_gamma   90.00
#
_symmetry.space_group_name_H-M   'P 1'
#
loop_
_entity.id
_entity.type
_entity.pdbx_description
1 polymer ?
#
loop_
_entity_poly.entity_id
_entity_poly.type
_entity_poly.pdbx_seq_one_letter_code
_entity_poly.pdbx_strand_id
1 'polypeptide(L)'
;MGILGKILGDKKTVEENYIDLEKYGEISTDATSTELKKAKMCVRVGEIQRYEDLKTFLDYVYGGNVLILDFSPLAEEEVILKRITNEIKKAVQDIDGDVVGIGGNLMVITPSGIKVDRRKLRGGYL
;
A
#
# COMPACT_ATOMS: atom_id res chain seq x y z
N MET A 1 -52.96 -39.83 9.57
CA MET A 1 -51.83 -40.40 10.34
C MET A 1 -50.73 -40.74 9.35
N GLY A 2 -49.73 -39.88 9.22
CA GLY A 2 -48.64 -40.01 8.27
C GLY A 2 -47.45 -39.21 8.78
N ILE A 3 -46.72 -39.83 9.68
CA ILE A 3 -45.42 -39.40 10.21
C ILE A 3 -44.36 -39.87 9.23
N LEU A 4 -43.76 -38.97 8.44
CA LEU A 4 -42.44 -39.22 7.85
C LEU A 4 -41.82 -37.92 7.34
N GLY A 5 -40.59 -37.64 7.76
CA GLY A 5 -39.70 -36.73 7.05
C GLY A 5 -39.17 -35.52 7.82
N LYS A 6 -39.15 -35.54 9.16
CA LYS A 6 -38.39 -34.58 9.97
C LYS A 6 -36.91 -34.97 9.98
N ILE A 7 -36.22 -34.91 8.83
CA ILE A 7 -34.76 -34.83 8.66
C ILE A 7 -34.52 -34.14 7.30
N LEU A 8 -34.53 -32.81 7.29
CA LEU A 8 -33.86 -32.07 6.23
C LEU A 8 -32.98 -31.03 6.91
N GLY A 9 -31.68 -31.31 6.85
CA GLY A 9 -30.63 -30.62 7.58
C GLY A 9 -30.68 -29.12 7.37
N ASP A 10 -30.64 -28.43 8.50
CA ASP A 10 -30.39 -27.02 8.62
C ASP A 10 -29.04 -26.72 7.93
N LYS A 11 -29.10 -26.14 6.72
CA LYS A 11 -27.92 -25.59 6.06
C LYS A 11 -27.49 -24.41 6.94
N LYS A 12 -26.54 -24.65 7.83
CA LYS A 12 -25.69 -23.60 8.40
C LYS A 12 -25.09 -22.83 7.23
N THR A 13 -25.70 -21.70 6.90
CA THR A 13 -25.07 -20.64 6.13
C THR A 13 -23.85 -20.25 6.94
N VAL A 14 -22.68 -20.72 6.51
CA VAL A 14 -21.42 -20.16 6.96
C VAL A 14 -21.48 -18.72 6.48
N GLU A 15 -21.68 -17.78 7.40
CA GLU A 15 -21.38 -16.38 7.15
C GLU A 15 -19.88 -16.32 6.87
N GLU A 16 -19.54 -16.48 5.59
CA GLU A 16 -18.24 -16.11 5.07
C GLU A 16 -18.12 -14.62 5.34
N ASN A 17 -17.37 -14.29 6.39
CA ASN A 17 -17.06 -12.95 6.81
C ASN A 17 -16.14 -12.33 5.76
N TYR A 18 -16.68 -12.04 4.58
CA TYR A 18 -15.99 -11.31 3.54
C TYR A 18 -15.67 -9.94 4.11
N ILE A 19 -14.38 -9.64 4.21
CA ILE A 19 -13.94 -8.29 4.49
C ILE A 19 -14.35 -7.47 3.28
N ASP A 20 -15.33 -6.59 3.49
CA ASP A 20 -15.70 -5.59 2.50
C ASP A 20 -14.53 -4.60 2.37
N LEU A 21 -13.82 -4.64 1.24
CA LEU A 21 -12.67 -3.78 0.98
C LEU A 21 -13.09 -2.31 0.87
N GLU A 22 -14.32 -2.01 0.49
CA GLU A 22 -14.83 -0.63 0.40
C GLU A 22 -14.92 0.00 1.79
N LYS A 23 -15.28 -0.79 2.80
CA LYS A 23 -15.36 -0.36 4.21
C LYS A 23 -14.01 0.03 4.82
N TYR A 24 -12.89 -0.46 4.27
CA TYR A 24 -11.54 -0.05 4.68
C TYR A 24 -11.02 1.17 3.92
N GLY A 25 -11.65 1.54 2.79
CA GLY A 25 -11.32 2.74 2.02
C GLY A 25 -11.81 4.04 2.69
N GLU A 26 -12.92 3.98 3.43
CA GLU A 26 -13.56 5.14 4.08
C GLU A 26 -13.37 5.17 5.61
N ILE A 27 -12.14 4.99 6.10
CA ILE A 27 -11.86 5.19 7.52
C ILE A 27 -11.63 6.68 7.77
N SER A 28 -12.63 7.31 8.36
CA SER A 28 -12.68 8.70 8.80
C SER A 28 -11.38 9.17 9.51
N THR A 29 -10.86 10.30 9.04
CA THR A 29 -9.56 10.91 9.35
C THR A 29 -9.27 11.16 10.84
N ASP A 30 -10.30 11.16 11.70
CA ASP A 30 -10.17 11.49 13.13
C ASP A 30 -9.78 10.29 14.01
N ALA A 31 -10.24 9.08 13.71
CA ALA A 31 -9.95 7.89 14.53
C ALA A 31 -8.51 7.35 14.29
N THR A 32 -7.94 7.64 13.13
CA THR A 32 -6.60 7.19 12.68
C THR A 32 -5.47 7.91 13.44
N SER A 33 -5.71 9.11 13.95
CA SER A 33 -4.67 9.97 14.54
C SER A 33 -4.05 9.40 15.82
N THR A 34 -4.79 8.63 16.62
CA THR A 34 -4.30 8.10 17.91
C THR A 34 -3.48 6.82 17.75
N GLU A 35 -3.87 5.93 16.84
CA GLU A 35 -3.13 4.69 16.57
C GLU A 35 -1.89 4.93 15.70
N LEU A 36 -1.98 5.85 14.72
CA LEU A 36 -0.79 6.29 13.96
C LEU A 36 0.29 6.90 14.86
N LYS A 37 -0.10 7.60 15.94
CA LYS A 37 0.84 8.17 16.93
C LYS A 37 1.61 7.12 17.73
N LYS A 38 1.13 5.88 17.81
CA LYS A 38 1.82 4.77 18.49
C LYS A 38 2.80 4.04 17.57
N ALA A 39 2.67 4.19 16.26
CA ALA A 39 3.52 3.51 15.30
C ALA A 39 4.93 4.10 15.33
N LYS A 40 5.95 3.24 15.44
CA LYS A 40 7.36 3.64 15.29
C LYS A 40 7.64 4.16 13.88
N MET A 41 6.93 3.63 12.90
CA MET A 41 7.02 3.99 11.50
C MET A 41 5.65 3.89 10.86
N CYS A 42 5.29 4.89 10.06
CA CYS A 42 4.07 4.88 9.27
C CYS A 42 4.34 4.48 7.82
N VAL A 43 3.33 3.89 7.19
CA VAL A 43 3.25 3.73 5.74
C VAL A 43 2.16 4.66 5.25
N ARG A 44 2.44 5.47 4.22
CA ARG A 44 1.44 6.34 3.60
C ARG A 44 1.37 6.07 2.11
N VAL A 45 0.16 6.11 1.57
CA VAL A 45 -0.08 6.14 0.14
C VAL A 45 -0.16 7.60 -0.30
N GLY A 46 0.55 7.96 -1.34
CA GLY A 46 0.48 9.27 -1.98
C GLY A 46 0.32 9.10 -3.48
N GLU A 47 -0.37 10.04 -4.13
CA GLU A 47 -0.50 10.11 -5.58
C GLU A 47 0.28 11.34 -6.08
N ILE A 48 1.21 11.14 -7.01
CA ILE A 48 1.96 12.25 -7.61
C ILE A 48 1.25 12.75 -8.86
N GLN A 49 0.89 14.02 -8.86
CA GLN A 49 0.18 14.66 -9.97
C GLN A 49 1.11 15.54 -10.81
N ARG A 50 2.17 16.08 -10.19
CA ARG A 50 3.16 16.92 -10.85
C ARG A 50 4.51 16.81 -10.16
N TYR A 51 5.56 17.27 -10.83
CA TYR A 51 6.93 17.19 -10.34
C TYR A 51 7.12 17.89 -8.98
N GLU A 52 6.41 18.99 -8.74
CA GLU A 52 6.50 19.79 -7.52
C GLU A 52 6.07 19.02 -6.26
N ASP A 53 5.23 18.00 -6.41
CA ASP A 53 4.76 17.19 -5.27
C ASP A 53 5.89 16.30 -4.70
N LEU A 54 6.92 16.02 -5.50
CA LEU A 54 8.02 15.12 -5.15
C LEU A 54 8.72 15.55 -3.85
N LYS A 55 8.89 16.86 -3.63
CA LYS A 55 9.54 17.36 -2.41
C LYS A 55 8.81 16.89 -1.16
N THR A 56 7.49 17.04 -1.13
CA THR A 56 6.64 16.64 0.01
C THR A 56 6.75 15.14 0.29
N PHE A 57 6.81 14.34 -0.77
CA PHE A 57 6.96 12.90 -0.68
C PHE A 57 8.32 12.47 -0.14
N LEU A 58 9.40 13.08 -0.62
CA LEU A 58 10.74 12.81 -0.10
C LEU A 58 10.88 13.27 1.35
N ASP A 59 10.35 14.44 1.73
CA ASP A 59 10.34 14.92 3.12
C ASP A 59 9.67 13.91 4.07
N TYR A 60 8.60 13.26 3.62
CA TYR A 60 7.95 12.19 4.38
C TYR A 60 8.85 10.96 4.60
N VAL A 61 9.60 10.55 3.57
CA VAL A 61 10.56 9.43 3.64
C VAL A 61 11.76 9.79 4.51
N TYR A 62 12.30 11.02 4.39
CA TYR A 62 13.35 11.53 5.28
C TYR A 62 12.93 11.55 6.74
N GLY A 63 11.63 11.73 7.01
CA GLY A 63 11.02 11.57 8.34
C GLY A 63 10.99 10.13 8.88
N GLY A 64 11.60 9.17 8.18
CA GLY A 64 11.71 7.78 8.62
C GLY A 64 10.49 6.94 8.30
N ASN A 65 9.68 7.31 7.30
CA ASN A 65 8.45 6.60 6.93
C ASN A 65 8.54 5.96 5.55
N VAL A 66 7.69 4.96 5.29
CA VAL A 66 7.59 4.31 3.98
C VAL A 66 6.49 4.97 3.16
N LEU A 67 6.79 5.31 1.92
CA LEU A 67 5.84 5.86 0.97
C LEU A 67 5.50 4.83 -0.11
N ILE A 68 4.20 4.62 -0.33
CA ILE A 68 3.68 3.98 -1.54
C ILE A 68 3.22 5.11 -2.45
N LEU A 69 3.93 5.32 -3.55
CA LEU A 69 3.69 6.38 -4.49
C LEU A 69 2.95 5.85 -5.72
N ASP A 70 1.72 6.29 -5.92
CA ASP A 70 0.97 6.11 -7.16
C ASP A 70 1.37 7.19 -8.16
N PHE A 71 1.89 6.77 -9.31
CA PHE A 71 2.30 7.65 -10.40
C PHE A 71 1.40 7.49 -11.64
N SER A 72 0.24 6.85 -11.50
CA SER A 72 -0.75 6.70 -12.58
C SER A 72 -1.04 8.02 -13.33
N PRO A 73 -1.20 9.18 -12.66
CA PRO A 73 -1.45 10.44 -13.36
C PRO A 73 -0.33 10.88 -14.30
N LEU A 74 0.90 10.41 -14.08
CA LEU A 74 2.09 10.74 -14.86
C LEU A 74 2.59 9.56 -15.71
N ALA A 75 1.78 8.50 -15.86
CA ALA A 75 2.20 7.28 -16.56
C ALA A 75 2.56 7.51 -18.04
N GLU A 76 1.86 8.45 -18.70
CA GLU A 76 2.11 8.83 -20.11
C GLU A 76 3.17 9.94 -20.25
N GLU A 77 3.55 10.58 -19.15
CA GLU A 77 4.51 11.69 -19.10
C GLU A 77 5.95 11.19 -18.92
N GLU A 78 6.46 10.42 -19.89
CA GLU A 78 7.73 9.66 -19.76
C GLU A 78 8.93 10.51 -19.31
N VAL A 79 9.05 11.74 -19.82
CA VAL A 79 10.15 12.66 -19.50
C VAL A 79 10.09 13.08 -18.03
N ILE A 80 8.91 13.44 -17.55
CA ILE A 80 8.67 13.86 -16.17
C ILE A 80 8.86 12.65 -15.23
N LEU A 81 8.28 11.51 -15.57
CA LEU A 81 8.39 10.28 -14.78
C LEU A 81 9.84 9.81 -14.64
N LYS A 82 10.62 9.88 -15.72
CA LYS A 82 12.06 9.57 -15.69
C LYS A 82 12.83 10.51 -14.76
N ARG A 83 12.51 11.81 -14.79
CA ARG A 83 13.13 12.80 -13.89
C ARG A 83 12.79 12.49 -12.43
N ILE A 84 11.51 12.30 -12.12
CA ILE A 84 11.02 11.93 -10.78
C ILE A 84 11.72 10.67 -10.29
N THR A 85 11.73 9.61 -11.09
CA THR A 85 12.37 8.33 -10.74
C THR A 85 13.85 8.48 -10.45
N ASN A 86 14.57 9.28 -11.24
CA ASN A 86 16.00 9.52 -11.04
C ASN A 86 16.28 10.30 -9.76
N GLU A 87 15.43 11.26 -9.41
CA GLU A 87 15.56 12.02 -8.17
C GLU A 87 15.23 11.17 -6.95
N ILE A 88 14.19 10.35 -7.01
CA ILE A 88 13.88 9.37 -5.96
C ILE A 88 15.06 8.42 -5.76
N LYS A 89 15.63 7.86 -6.84
CA LYS A 89 16.79 6.96 -6.77
C LYS A 89 17.99 7.60 -6.07
N LYS A 90 18.30 8.86 -6.39
CA LYS A 90 19.38 9.61 -5.74
C LYS A 90 19.07 9.82 -4.26
N ALA A 91 17.86 10.30 -3.95
CA ALA A 91 17.44 10.57 -2.58
C ALA A 91 17.49 9.31 -1.69
N VAL A 92 17.01 8.15 -2.17
CA VAL A 92 17.10 6.91 -1.39
C VAL A 92 18.54 6.41 -1.27
N GLN A 93 19.39 6.63 -2.27
CA GLN A 93 20.81 6.27 -2.18
C GLN A 93 21.53 7.10 -1.11
N ASP A 94 21.21 8.40 -1.01
CA ASP A 94 21.82 9.32 -0.05
C ASP A 94 21.51 8.96 1.42
N ILE A 95 20.37 8.30 1.68
CA ILE A 95 19.95 7.87 3.02
C ILE A 95 20.12 6.37 3.28
N ASP A 96 20.71 5.62 2.35
CA ASP A 96 20.74 4.16 2.39
C ASP A 96 19.34 3.53 2.55
N GLY A 97 18.35 4.09 1.86
CA GLY A 97 17.01 3.54 1.69
C GLY A 97 16.92 2.57 0.50
N ASP A 98 15.69 2.31 0.04
CA ASP A 98 15.43 1.47 -1.14
C ASP A 98 14.19 1.96 -1.89
N VAL A 99 14.13 1.68 -3.20
CA VAL A 99 12.99 1.96 -4.07
C VAL A 99 12.70 0.79 -5.00
N VAL A 100 11.43 0.44 -5.17
CA VAL A 100 10.98 -0.60 -6.12
C VAL A 100 9.65 -0.24 -6.76
N GLY A 101 9.50 -0.54 -8.05
CA GLY A 101 8.20 -0.46 -8.73
C GLY A 101 7.37 -1.73 -8.52
N ILE A 102 6.07 -1.58 -8.28
CA ILE A 102 5.09 -2.68 -8.17
C ILE A 102 3.88 -2.37 -9.05
N GLY A 103 3.26 -3.39 -9.65
CA GLY A 103 1.97 -3.24 -10.34
C GLY A 103 1.96 -2.37 -11.61
N GLY A 104 3.09 -1.79 -12.03
CA GLY A 104 3.22 -0.97 -13.25
C GLY A 104 3.01 0.52 -13.03
N ASN A 105 2.28 0.92 -11.98
CA ASN A 105 1.92 2.31 -11.66
C ASN A 105 2.17 2.71 -10.20
N LEU A 106 2.75 1.82 -9.39
CA LEU A 106 3.08 2.10 -7.99
C LEU A 106 4.58 1.97 -7.75
N MET A 107 5.13 2.78 -6.85
CA MET A 107 6.48 2.63 -6.31
C MET A 107 6.44 2.57 -4.80
N VAL A 108 7.24 1.69 -4.20
CA VAL A 108 7.51 1.69 -2.76
C VAL A 108 8.86 2.35 -2.54
N ILE A 109 8.88 3.37 -1.68
CA ILE A 109 10.06 4.17 -1.33
C ILE A 109 10.26 4.03 0.18
N THR A 110 11.44 3.60 0.59
CA THR A 110 11.72 3.22 1.98
C THR A 110 12.83 4.09 2.58
N PRO A 111 12.76 4.37 3.90
CA PRO A 111 13.76 5.17 4.60
C PRO A 111 15.01 4.32 4.91
N SER A 112 15.99 4.96 5.54
CA SER A 112 17.22 4.29 6.01
C SER A 112 16.93 3.06 6.87
N GLY A 113 17.73 2.01 6.68
CA GLY A 113 17.62 0.76 7.44
C GLY A 113 16.45 -0.16 7.05
N ILE A 114 15.72 0.18 5.99
CA ILE A 114 14.65 -0.64 5.42
C ILE A 114 14.96 -0.95 3.97
N LYS A 115 14.86 -2.23 3.60
CA LYS A 115 15.11 -2.72 2.24
C LYS A 115 13.95 -3.58 1.77
N VAL A 116 13.73 -3.61 0.47
CA VAL A 116 12.70 -4.47 -0.13
C VAL A 116 13.33 -5.76 -0.65
N ASP A 117 12.93 -6.91 -0.09
CA ASP A 117 13.26 -8.21 -0.70
C ASP A 117 12.44 -8.37 -1.99
N ARG A 118 13.14 -8.41 -3.12
CA ARG A 118 12.54 -8.53 -4.46
C ARG A 118 12.12 -9.96 -4.77
N ARG A 119 12.45 -10.93 -3.93
CA ARG A 119 11.95 -12.30 -4.03
C ARG A 119 10.54 -12.35 -3.47
N LYS A 120 9.58 -12.49 -4.37
CA LYS A 120 8.18 -12.65 -4.00
C LYS A 120 8.00 -13.94 -3.19
N LEU A 121 7.42 -13.81 -2.00
CA LEU A 121 6.82 -14.94 -1.30
C LEU A 121 5.61 -15.40 -2.14
N ARG A 122 5.66 -16.64 -2.63
CA ARG A 122 4.54 -17.28 -3.32
C ARG A 122 3.90 -18.26 -2.36
N GLY A 123 2.58 -18.24 -2.26
CA GLY A 123 1.86 -19.32 -1.57
C GLY A 123 2.18 -20.64 -2.26
N GLY A 124 2.50 -21.68 -1.48
CA GLY A 124 2.61 -23.03 -2.01
C GLY A 124 1.23 -23.47 -2.50
N TYR A 125 1.05 -23.62 -3.80
CA TYR A 125 -0.07 -24.38 -4.32
C TYR A 125 0.23 -25.85 -4.05
N LEU A 126 -0.54 -26.46 -3.14
CA LEU A 126 -0.72 -27.92 -3.08
C LEU A 126 -1.92 -28.28 -3.96
#